data_AF-A0A848URI5-F1
#
_entry.id   AF-A0A848URI5-F1
#
_cell.length_a   1.000
_cell.length_b   1.000
_cell.length_c   1.000
_cell.angle_alpha   90.00
_cell.angle_beta   90.00
_cell.angle_gamma   90.00
#
_symmetry.space_group_name_H-M   'P 1'
#
loop_
_entity.id
_entity.type
_entity.pdbx_description
1 polymer ?
#
loop_
_entity_poly.entity_id
_entity_poly.type
_entity_poly.pdbx_seq_one_letter_code
_entity_poly.pdbx_strand_id
1 'polypeptide(L)'
;MSVVYRKMRDDDKFHKMIMKAREVGTFTILDQIHEMLTKPQDPKYFQQTRELAHHARWLASKLASGIFGDKIKQEVKSDNTLTISWGKPQEPKKAPEVIEG
;
A
#
# COMPACT_ATOMS: atom_id res chain seq x y z
N MET A 1 -7.08 -24.38 -10.94
CA MET A 1 -7.79 -23.12 -10.61
C MET A 1 -9.18 -23.46 -10.09
N SER A 2 -9.53 -23.05 -8.87
CA SER A 2 -10.86 -23.33 -8.32
C SER A 2 -11.96 -22.65 -9.16
N VAL A 3 -13.18 -23.19 -9.11
CA VAL A 3 -14.35 -22.68 -9.85
C VAL A 3 -14.64 -21.21 -9.52
N VAL A 4 -14.40 -20.80 -8.26
CA VAL A 4 -14.61 -19.43 -7.80
C VAL A 4 -13.68 -18.44 -8.51
N TYR A 5 -12.38 -18.76 -8.62
CA TYR A 5 -11.42 -17.88 -9.30
C TYR A 5 -11.66 -17.76 -10.79
N ARG A 6 -12.26 -18.79 -11.41
CA ARG A 6 -12.69 -18.74 -12.81
C ARG A 6 -13.86 -17.76 -12.98
N LYS A 7 -14.91 -17.89 -12.16
CA LYS A 7 -16.05 -16.96 -12.16
C LYS A 7 -15.65 -15.51 -11.85
N MET A 8 -14.65 -15.30 -10.99
CA MET A 8 -14.11 -13.97 -10.72
C MET A 8 -13.35 -13.34 -11.90
N ARG A 9 -12.90 -14.14 -12.87
CA ARG A 9 -12.26 -13.65 -14.10
C ARG A 9 -13.31 -13.29 -15.15
N ASP A 10 -14.37 -14.08 -15.20
CA ASP A 10 -15.40 -13.98 -16.24
C ASP A 10 -16.47 -12.90 -15.92
N ASP A 11 -16.71 -12.59 -14.64
CA ASP A 11 -17.69 -11.60 -14.18
C ASP A 11 -17.06 -10.55 -13.23
N ASP A 12 -16.98 -9.31 -13.72
CA ASP A 12 -16.42 -8.17 -12.98
C ASP A 12 -17.30 -7.73 -11.78
N LYS A 13 -18.62 -7.90 -11.86
CA LYS A 13 -19.53 -7.59 -10.75
C LYS A 13 -19.32 -8.58 -9.61
N PHE A 14 -19.19 -9.86 -9.94
CA PHE A 14 -18.88 -10.92 -8.97
C PHE A 14 -17.49 -10.71 -8.36
N HIS A 15 -16.51 -10.34 -9.18
CA HIS A 15 -15.17 -9.96 -8.72
C HIS A 15 -15.22 -8.86 -7.65
N LYS A 16 -15.90 -7.73 -7.96
CA LYS A 16 -16.03 -6.58 -7.06
C LYS A 16 -16.73 -6.95 -5.75
N MET A 17 -17.78 -7.77 -5.81
CA MET A 17 -18.47 -8.26 -4.60
C MET A 17 -17.52 -9.08 -3.71
N ILE A 18 -16.74 -9.99 -4.28
CA ILE A 18 -15.77 -10.78 -3.51
C ILE A 18 -14.66 -9.90 -2.93
N MET A 19 -14.13 -8.94 -3.69
CA MET A 19 -13.10 -8.05 -3.17
C MET A 19 -13.62 -7.20 -2.01
N LYS A 20 -14.85 -6.67 -2.12
CA LYS A 20 -15.49 -5.95 -1.01
C LYS A 20 -15.73 -6.85 0.20
N ALA A 21 -16.15 -8.09 0.00
CA ALA A 21 -16.32 -9.04 1.08
C ALA A 21 -15.00 -9.36 1.79
N ARG A 22 -13.88 -9.44 1.06
CA ARG A 22 -12.54 -9.63 1.63
C ARG A 22 -12.06 -8.42 2.43
N GLU A 23 -12.35 -7.23 1.95
CA GLU A 23 -12.06 -5.99 2.68
C GLU A 23 -12.83 -5.96 4.02
N VAL A 24 -14.14 -6.22 4.00
CA VAL A 24 -14.96 -6.29 5.22
C VAL A 24 -14.48 -7.40 6.16
N GLY A 25 -14.20 -8.59 5.62
CA GLY A 25 -13.69 -9.72 6.42
C GLY A 25 -12.34 -9.43 7.09
N THR A 26 -11.55 -8.52 6.53
CA THR A 26 -10.29 -8.09 7.15
C THR A 26 -10.52 -7.38 8.49
N PHE A 27 -11.56 -6.54 8.60
CA PHE A 27 -11.92 -5.88 9.86
C PHE A 27 -12.31 -6.91 10.92
N THR A 28 -13.12 -7.90 10.54
CA THR A 28 -13.53 -8.98 11.45
C THR A 28 -12.35 -9.80 11.96
N ILE A 29 -11.37 -10.11 11.10
CA ILE A 29 -10.15 -10.83 11.50
C ILE A 29 -9.33 -9.99 12.49
N LEU A 30 -9.23 -8.68 12.27
CA LEU A 30 -8.52 -7.77 13.16
C LEU A 30 -9.18 -7.70 14.54
N ASP A 31 -10.52 -7.60 14.58
CA ASP A 31 -11.27 -7.58 15.84
C ASP A 31 -11.10 -8.87 16.63
N GLN A 32 -11.17 -10.03 15.97
CA GLN A 32 -10.95 -11.33 16.60
C GLN A 32 -9.55 -11.44 17.22
N ILE A 33 -8.53 -10.92 16.53
CA ILE A 33 -7.15 -10.97 17.02
C ILE A 33 -6.93 -9.99 18.15
N HIS A 34 -7.53 -8.82 18.07
CA HIS A 34 -7.52 -7.87 19.17
C HIS A 34 -8.12 -8.52 20.42
N GLU A 35 -9.27 -9.17 20.29
CA GLU A 35 -9.92 -9.90 21.39
C GLU A 35 -9.03 -11.03 21.95
N MET A 36 -8.35 -11.79 21.08
CA MET A 36 -7.43 -12.85 21.50
C MET A 36 -6.21 -12.33 22.24
N LEU A 37 -5.73 -11.13 21.92
CA LEU A 37 -4.58 -10.49 22.58
C LEU A 37 -4.97 -9.84 23.92
N THR A 38 -6.21 -9.37 24.06
CA THR A 38 -6.70 -8.77 25.32
C THR A 38 -6.94 -9.83 26.40
N LYS A 39 -7.31 -11.04 26.01
CA LYS A 39 -7.56 -12.14 26.96
C LYS A 39 -6.23 -12.67 27.54
N PRO A 40 -6.18 -12.97 28.85
CA PRO A 40 -5.00 -13.60 29.44
C PRO A 40 -4.74 -14.96 28.78
N GLN A 41 -3.59 -15.08 28.15
CA GLN A 41 -3.14 -16.28 27.43
C GLN A 41 -2.16 -17.07 28.28
N ASP A 42 -2.23 -18.40 28.16
CA ASP A 42 -1.21 -19.27 28.73
C ASP A 42 0.14 -18.99 28.03
N PRO A 43 1.25 -18.87 28.78
CA PRO A 43 2.59 -18.62 28.23
C PRO A 43 2.99 -19.58 27.09
N LYS A 44 2.46 -20.80 27.07
CA LYS A 44 2.70 -21.78 25.99
C LYS A 44 2.14 -21.34 24.64
N TYR A 45 0.96 -20.73 24.63
CA TYR A 45 0.25 -20.34 23.40
C TYR A 45 0.56 -18.90 22.99
N PHE A 46 1.15 -18.10 23.88
CA PHE A 46 1.48 -16.70 23.61
C PHE A 46 2.27 -16.49 22.31
N GLN A 47 3.28 -17.33 22.05
CA GLN A 47 4.07 -17.23 20.82
C GLN A 47 3.24 -17.52 19.57
N GLN A 48 2.33 -18.49 19.61
CA GLN A 48 1.45 -18.81 18.49
C GLN A 48 0.47 -17.67 18.22
N THR A 49 -0.12 -17.11 19.28
CA THR A 49 -1.02 -15.95 19.18
C THR A 49 -0.30 -14.73 18.63
N ARG A 50 0.96 -14.50 19.02
CA ARG A 50 1.80 -13.42 18.50
C ARG A 50 2.04 -13.57 16.99
N GLU A 51 2.43 -14.76 16.53
CA GLU A 51 2.64 -15.02 15.10
C GLU A 51 1.35 -14.87 14.29
N LEU A 52 0.22 -15.36 14.82
CA LEU A 52 -1.08 -15.20 14.18
C LEU A 52 -1.50 -13.72 14.07
N ALA A 53 -1.21 -12.92 15.10
CA ALA A 53 -1.45 -11.48 15.07
C ALA A 53 -0.58 -10.77 14.03
N HIS A 54 0.70 -11.12 13.93
CA HIS A 54 1.60 -10.60 12.89
C HIS A 54 1.11 -10.96 11.49
N HIS A 55 0.68 -12.20 11.28
CA HIS A 55 0.15 -12.64 9.99
C HIS A 55 -1.11 -11.89 9.59
N ALA A 56 -2.04 -11.67 10.51
CA ALA A 56 -3.25 -10.92 10.18
C ALA A 56 -2.98 -9.44 9.93
N ARG A 57 -2.05 -8.82 10.67
CA ARG A 57 -1.60 -7.46 10.35
C ARG A 57 -1.03 -7.38 8.94
N TRP A 58 -0.20 -8.35 8.56
CA TRP A 58 0.35 -8.41 7.19
C TRP A 58 -0.76 -8.63 6.15
N LEU A 59 -1.70 -9.55 6.41
CA LEU A 59 -2.84 -9.80 5.52
C LEU A 59 -3.71 -8.54 5.35
N ALA A 60 -3.97 -7.82 6.44
CA ALA A 60 -4.74 -6.57 6.40
C ALA A 60 -4.08 -5.49 5.55
N SER A 61 -2.75 -5.39 5.60
CA SER A 61 -1.99 -4.45 4.75
C SER A 61 -2.12 -4.76 3.25
N LYS A 62 -2.44 -6.00 2.88
CA LYS A 62 -2.60 -6.43 1.48
C LYS A 62 -4.05 -6.36 1.01
N LEU A 63 -5.01 -6.75 1.86
CA LEU A 63 -6.42 -6.76 1.51
C LEU A 63 -7.07 -5.38 1.61
N ALA A 64 -6.63 -4.56 2.56
CA ALA A 64 -7.16 -3.23 2.83
C ALA A 64 -6.01 -2.20 2.85
N SER A 65 -5.18 -2.21 1.81
CA SER A 65 -3.98 -1.38 1.68
C SER A 65 -4.26 0.13 1.74
N GLY A 66 -5.45 0.58 1.35
CA GLY A 66 -5.85 1.99 1.48
C GLY A 66 -6.04 2.46 2.93
N ILE A 67 -6.35 1.55 3.84
CA ILE A 67 -6.70 1.86 5.24
C ILE A 67 -5.57 1.43 6.19
N PHE A 68 -5.09 0.20 6.03
CA PHE A 68 -4.07 -0.45 6.87
C PHE A 68 -2.72 -0.64 6.16
N GLY A 69 -2.57 -0.10 4.95
CA GLY A 69 -1.27 -0.04 4.30
C GLY A 69 -0.29 0.75 5.15
N ASP A 70 0.97 0.35 5.11
CA ASP A 70 2.02 1.09 5.77
C ASP A 70 2.06 2.50 5.16
N LYS A 71 1.68 3.51 5.94
CA LYS A 71 1.63 4.89 5.47
C LYS A 71 3.08 5.38 5.37
N ILE A 72 3.72 5.10 4.25
CA ILE A 72 4.93 5.79 3.82
C ILE A 72 4.50 7.19 3.37
N LYS A 73 4.02 8.02 4.31
CA LYS A 73 3.98 9.46 4.11
C LYS A 73 5.43 9.92 4.16
N GLN A 74 6.13 9.81 3.04
CA GLN A 74 7.30 10.65 2.83
C GLN A 74 6.75 12.05 2.58
N GLU A 75 6.45 12.78 3.66
CA GLU A 75 6.28 14.23 3.59
C GLU A 75 7.64 14.80 3.18
N VAL A 76 7.92 14.79 1.89
CA VAL A 76 8.98 15.61 1.34
C VAL A 76 8.47 17.04 1.44
N LYS A 77 8.63 17.67 2.61
CA LYS A 77 8.65 19.13 2.74
C LYS A 77 9.88 19.61 1.98
N SER A 78 9.81 19.60 0.65
CA SER A 78 10.82 20.16 -0.24
C SER A 78 10.40 21.59 -0.53
N ASP A 79 10.92 22.54 0.24
CA ASP A 79 11.12 23.91 -0.26
C ASP A 79 12.37 23.97 -1.15
N ASN A 80 12.68 22.89 -1.88
CA ASN A 80 13.71 22.84 -2.90
C ASN A 80 13.05 22.51 -4.23
N THR A 81 13.14 23.43 -5.18
CA THR A 81 12.72 23.28 -6.57
C THR A 81 13.49 22.15 -7.24
N LEU A 82 12.88 20.96 -7.29
CA LEU A 82 13.48 19.80 -7.94
C LEU A 82 13.26 19.91 -9.46
N THR A 83 14.17 20.58 -10.17
CA THR A 83 14.14 20.67 -11.63
C THR A 83 14.81 19.44 -12.24
N ILE A 84 14.01 18.42 -12.58
CA ILE A 84 14.51 17.25 -13.31
C ILE A 84 14.41 17.51 -14.81
N SER A 85 15.56 17.65 -15.48
CA SER A 85 15.68 17.79 -16.93
C SER A 85 16.22 16.51 -17.55
N TRP A 86 15.44 15.85 -18.40
CA TRP A 86 15.91 14.77 -19.26
C TRP A 86 16.13 15.29 -20.68
N GLY A 87 17.36 15.67 -20.99
CA GLY A 87 17.78 16.18 -22.30
C GLY A 87 19.28 16.51 -22.31
N LYS A 88 19.93 16.40 -23.47
CA LYS A 88 21.36 16.77 -23.61
C LYS A 88 21.53 18.27 -23.30
N PRO A 89 22.61 18.68 -22.60
CA PRO A 89 22.84 20.09 -22.30
C PRO A 89 22.91 20.86 -23.62
N GLN A 90 22.03 21.83 -23.81
CA GLN A 90 22.21 22.79 -24.92
C GLN A 90 23.39 23.67 -24.55
N GLU A 91 24.41 23.70 -25.42
CA GLU A 91 25.50 24.65 -25.31
C GLU A 91 24.95 26.09 -25.38
N PRO A 92 25.47 27.02 -24.56
CA PRO A 92 24.97 28.38 -24.53
C PRO A 92 25.20 29.06 -25.89
N LYS A 93 24.11 29.51 -26.53
CA LYS A 93 24.20 30.32 -27.75
C LYS A 93 24.95 31.62 -27.43
N LYS A 94 26.04 31.85 -28.19
CA LYS A 94 26.87 33.06 -28.15
C LYS A 94 25.99 34.29 -28.37
N ALA A 95 26.11 35.31 -27.52
CA ALA A 95 25.38 36.57 -27.63
C ALA A 95 25.74 37.28 -28.96
N PRO A 96 24.78 37.94 -29.64
CA PRO A 96 25.10 38.69 -30.86
C PRO A 96 26.00 39.89 -30.53
N GLU A 97 27.01 40.09 -31.37
CA GLU A 97 27.91 41.24 -31.31
C GLU A 97 27.11 42.54 -31.48
N VAL A 98 27.32 43.47 -30.56
CA VAL A 98 26.79 44.84 -30.67
C VAL A 98 27.56 45.52 -31.79
N ILE A 99 26.87 45.83 -32.89
CA ILE A 99 27.40 46.68 -33.96
C ILE A 99 27.19 48.12 -33.47
N GLU A 100 28.25 48.76 -33.00
CA GLU A 100 28.25 50.20 -32.72
C GLU A 100 28.14 50.97 -34.04
N GLY A 101 27.19 51.91 -34.09
CA GLY A 101 27.04 52.90 -35.15
C GLY A 101 27.62 54.25 -34.74
#